data_AF-A0A087RCD7-F1
#
_entry.id   AF-A0A087RCD7-F1
#
_cell.length_a   1.000
_cell.length_b   1.000
_cell.length_c   1.000
_cell.angle_alpha   90.00
_cell.angle_beta   90.00
_cell.angle_gamma   90.00
#
_symmetry.space_group_name_H-M   'P 1'
#
loop_
_entity.id
_entity.type
_entity.pdbx_description
1 polymer ?
#
loop_
_entity_poly.entity_id
_entity_poly.type
_entity_poly.pdbx_seq_one_letter_code
_entity_poly.pdbx_strand_id
1 'polypeptide(L)'
;GCAAGRPPQAASARSDVRDCSVDPPYLPPTATNTTARLAALRGTMRAHGIHAYIVPSTDAHMSEYIAERDSRLGWLTGFTG
;
A
#
# COMPACT_ATOMS: atom_id res chain seq x y z
N GLY A 1 -4.93 -14.75 23.18
CA GLY A 1 -5.76 -15.50 22.23
C GLY A 1 -5.03 -15.56 20.91
N CYS A 2 -4.68 -16.75 20.45
CA CYS A 2 -3.95 -16.94 19.19
C CYS A 2 -4.89 -16.66 18.02
N ALA A 3 -4.65 -15.60 17.26
CA ALA A 3 -5.30 -15.41 15.97
C ALA A 3 -4.73 -16.46 15.01
N ALA A 4 -5.56 -17.40 14.58
CA ALA A 4 -5.18 -18.35 13.55
C ALA A 4 -4.86 -17.58 12.26
N GLY A 5 -3.60 -17.64 11.82
CA GLY A 5 -3.18 -17.04 10.55
C GLY A 5 -3.98 -17.62 9.39
N ARG A 6 -4.31 -16.78 8.41
CA ARG A 6 -4.90 -17.23 7.15
C ARG A 6 -3.97 -18.28 6.52
N PRO A 7 -4.47 -19.42 6.02
CA PRO A 7 -3.64 -20.38 5.31
C PRO A 7 -2.99 -19.69 4.10
N PRO A 8 -1.75 -20.07 3.74
CA PRO A 8 -1.08 -19.52 2.56
C PRO A 8 -1.96 -19.78 1.33
N GLN A 9 -2.24 -18.72 0.59
CA GLN A 9 -3.02 -18.82 -0.64
C GLN A 9 -2.17 -19.57 -1.67
N ALA A 10 -2.75 -20.52 -2.40
CA ALA A 10 -2.06 -21.21 -3.49
C ALA A 10 -1.55 -20.19 -4.52
N ALA A 11 -0.33 -20.39 -5.02
CA ALA A 11 0.26 -19.53 -6.04
C ALA A 11 -0.68 -19.43 -7.24
N SER A 12 -0.95 -18.21 -7.69
CA SER A 12 -1.83 -17.96 -8.83
C SER A 12 -1.12 -18.39 -10.12
N ALA A 13 -1.75 -19.25 -10.92
CA ALA A 13 -1.24 -19.59 -12.26
C ALA A 13 -1.35 -18.44 -13.28
N ARG A 14 -1.96 -17.32 -12.88
CA ARG A 14 -2.15 -16.13 -13.72
C ARG A 14 -0.97 -15.18 -13.62
N SER A 15 -0.32 -14.92 -14.75
CA SER A 15 0.82 -13.99 -14.86
C SER A 15 0.41 -12.52 -15.05
N ASP A 16 -0.88 -12.19 -15.03
CA ASP A 16 -1.38 -10.81 -15.12
C ASP A 16 -1.72 -10.20 -13.74
N VAL A 17 -1.69 -11.03 -12.69
CA VAL A 17 -2.04 -10.63 -11.32
C VAL A 17 -0.79 -10.56 -10.46
N ARG A 18 -0.70 -9.53 -9.61
CA ARG A 18 0.36 -9.40 -8.60
C ARG A 18 0.36 -10.61 -7.66
N ASP A 19 1.50 -11.28 -7.53
CA ASP A 19 1.70 -12.40 -6.60
C ASP A 19 2.66 -12.00 -5.48
N CYS A 20 2.12 -11.88 -4.27
CA CYS A 20 2.87 -11.53 -3.06
C CYS A 20 3.28 -12.76 -2.22
N SER A 21 3.06 -13.98 -2.71
CA SER A 21 3.36 -15.24 -2.01
C SER A 21 4.77 -15.78 -2.26
N VAL A 22 5.46 -15.26 -3.29
CA VAL A 22 6.82 -15.64 -3.68
C VAL A 22 7.81 -14.50 -3.40
N ASP A 23 9.07 -14.82 -3.13
CA ASP A 23 10.14 -13.84 -2.88
C ASP A 23 11.27 -14.00 -3.93
N PRO A 24 11.51 -13.01 -4.82
CA PRO A 24 10.80 -11.72 -4.91
C PRO A 24 9.40 -11.83 -5.55
N PRO A 25 8.44 -10.96 -5.17
CA PRO A 25 7.09 -11.01 -5.69
C PRO A 25 7.02 -10.61 -7.17
N TYR A 26 6.12 -11.24 -7.93
CA TYR A 26 5.82 -10.81 -9.30
C TYR A 26 5.00 -9.50 -9.28
N LEU A 27 5.51 -8.49 -9.98
CA LEU A 27 4.84 -7.20 -10.16
C LEU A 27 4.40 -7.05 -11.62
N PRO A 28 3.09 -6.90 -11.90
CA PRO A 28 2.63 -6.60 -13.25
C PRO A 28 3.14 -5.22 -13.70
N PRO A 29 3.26 -4.96 -15.01
CA PRO A 29 3.75 -3.68 -15.53
C PRO A 29 2.87 -2.48 -15.15
N THR A 30 1.61 -2.74 -14.74
CA THR A 30 0.68 -1.73 -14.21
C THR A 30 0.96 -1.35 -12.75
N ALA A 31 1.79 -2.11 -12.04
CA ALA A 31 2.10 -1.85 -10.65
C ALA A 31 3.06 -0.65 -10.51
N THR A 32 2.67 0.33 -9.71
CA THR A 32 3.57 1.44 -9.33
C THR A 32 4.54 0.95 -8.26
N ASN A 33 5.85 1.10 -8.50
CA ASN A 33 6.86 0.81 -7.49
C ASN A 33 6.91 1.94 -6.44
N THR A 34 6.43 1.67 -5.23
CA THR A 34 6.35 2.63 -4.12
C THR A 34 7.30 2.31 -2.97
N THR A 35 8.22 1.35 -3.15
CA THR A 35 9.12 0.84 -2.09
C THR A 35 9.90 1.97 -1.41
N ALA A 36 10.45 2.90 -2.18
CA ALA A 36 11.21 4.04 -1.64
C ALA A 36 10.33 4.99 -0.79
N ARG A 37 9.10 5.27 -1.24
CA ARG A 37 8.15 6.15 -0.54
C ARG A 37 7.75 5.53 0.80
N LEU A 38 7.45 4.23 0.80
CA LEU A 38 7.07 3.49 2.00
C LEU A 38 8.25 3.36 2.99
N ALA A 39 9.46 3.13 2.49
CA ALA A 39 10.67 3.09 3.33
C ALA A 39 10.92 4.42 4.02
N ALA A 40 10.79 5.53 3.30
CA ALA A 40 10.92 6.89 3.85
C ALA A 40 9.87 7.16 4.93
N LEU A 41 8.59 6.88 4.66
CA LEU A 41 7.51 7.05 5.64
C LEU A 41 7.77 6.24 6.91
N ARG A 42 8.13 4.96 6.77
CA ARG A 42 8.44 4.09 7.93
C ARG A 42 9.68 4.58 8.69
N GLY A 43 10.66 5.18 8.02
CA GLY A 43 11.80 5.84 8.65
C GLY A 43 11.36 6.98 9.56
N THR A 44 10.54 7.88 9.03
CA THR A 44 9.97 9.00 9.79
C THR A 44 9.11 8.51 10.96
N MET A 45 8.25 7.52 10.74
CA MET A 45 7.43 6.93 11.82
C MET A 45 8.29 6.41 12.97
N ARG A 46 9.39 5.70 12.68
CA ARG A 46 10.32 5.22 13.72
C ARG A 46 10.98 6.37 14.48
N ALA A 47 11.40 7.43 13.79
CA ALA A 47 12.01 8.60 14.41
C ALA A 47 11.06 9.32 15.39
N HIS A 48 9.75 9.25 15.14
CA HIS A 48 8.72 9.86 16.00
C HIS A 48 8.04 8.88 16.97
N GLY A 49 8.45 7.61 17.04
CA GLY A 49 7.80 6.60 17.89
C GLY A 49 6.35 6.26 17.48
N ILE A 50 6.01 6.48 16.20
CA ILE A 50 4.67 6.24 15.65
C ILE A 50 4.57 4.77 15.22
N HIS A 51 3.60 4.05 15.78
CA HIS A 51 3.37 2.63 15.48
C HIS A 51 2.46 2.42 14.26
N ALA A 52 1.51 3.33 14.06
CA ALA A 52 0.55 3.27 12.96
C ALA A 52 0.26 4.68 12.43
N TYR A 53 0.04 4.78 11.12
CA TYR A 53 -0.33 6.01 10.44
C TYR A 53 -1.49 5.72 9.49
N ILE A 54 -2.60 6.44 9.65
CA ILE A 54 -3.83 6.27 8.85
C ILE A 54 -3.81 7.30 7.74
N VAL A 55 -3.91 6.85 6.48
CA VAL A 55 -4.00 7.72 5.30
C VAL A 55 -5.43 7.64 4.76
N PRO A 56 -6.28 8.65 5.03
CA PRO A 56 -7.62 8.68 4.46
C PRO A 56 -7.58 8.97 2.95
N SER A 57 -8.61 8.53 2.23
CA SER A 57 -8.82 8.79 0.79
C SER A 57 -9.56 10.11 0.53
N THR A 58 -9.40 11.10 1.39
CA THR A 58 -10.11 12.38 1.29
C THR A 58 -9.21 13.57 1.65
N ASP A 59 -9.66 14.77 1.30
CA ASP A 59 -8.99 16.03 1.62
C ASP A 59 -9.45 16.58 2.99
N ALA A 60 -9.06 17.82 3.31
CA ALA A 60 -9.43 18.46 4.58
C ALA A 60 -10.93 18.79 4.69
N HIS A 61 -11.67 18.74 3.58
CA HIS A 61 -13.08 19.15 3.49
C HIS A 61 -14.03 17.97 3.26
N MET A 62 -13.52 16.74 3.28
CA MET A 62 -14.29 15.53 2.97
C MET A 62 -14.92 15.58 1.58
N SER A 63 -14.23 16.17 0.60
CA SER A 63 -14.72 16.28 -0.77
C SER A 63 -14.99 14.91 -1.38
N GLU A 64 -16.02 14.82 -2.21
CA GLU A 64 -16.34 13.63 -3.00
C GLU A 64 -15.22 13.32 -4.00
N TYR A 65 -14.72 14.35 -4.68
CA TYR A 65 -13.57 14.27 -5.57
C TYR A 65 -12.46 15.18 -5.06
N ILE A 66 -11.28 14.60 -4.85
CA ILE A 66 -10.12 15.32 -4.33
C ILE A 66 -9.21 15.82 -5.44
N ALA A 67 -8.53 16.93 -5.19
CA ALA A 67 -7.45 17.38 -6.06
C ALA A 67 -6.26 16.41 -6.01
N GLU A 68 -5.48 16.35 -7.09
CA GLU A 68 -4.27 15.50 -7.16
C GLU A 68 -3.30 15.77 -5.99
N ARG A 69 -3.18 17.04 -5.59
CA ARG A 69 -2.36 17.48 -4.45
C ARG A 69 -2.74 16.79 -3.13
N ASP A 70 -4.01 16.43 -2.95
CA ASP A 70 -4.53 15.79 -1.74
C ASP A 70 -4.70 14.27 -1.88
N SER A 71 -4.40 13.69 -3.06
CA SER A 71 -4.42 12.24 -3.31
C SER A 71 -3.20 11.51 -2.69
N ARG A 72 -3.05 11.65 -1.37
CA ARG A 72 -1.92 11.12 -0.59
C ARG A 72 -1.88 9.60 -0.60
N LEU A 73 -3.05 8.95 -0.53
CA LEU A 73 -3.16 7.49 -0.63
C LEU A 73 -2.68 6.98 -2.00
N GLY A 74 -3.12 7.64 -3.07
CA GLY A 74 -2.69 7.31 -4.44
C GLY A 74 -1.20 7.53 -4.63
N TRP A 75 -0.66 8.66 -4.17
CA TRP A 75 0.78 8.91 -4.22
C TRP A 75 1.58 7.86 -3.43
N LEU A 76 1.10 7.44 -2.26
CA LEU A 76 1.82 6.49 -1.40
C LEU A 76 1.76 5.05 -1.93
N THR A 77 0.65 4.65 -2.54
CA THR A 77 0.36 3.23 -2.84
C THR A 77 0.25 2.91 -4.33
N GLY A 78 -0.02 3.90 -5.18
CA GLY A 78 -0.41 3.71 -6.58
C GLY A 78 -1.89 3.31 -6.76
N PHE A 79 -2.67 3.21 -5.68
CA PHE A 79 -4.11 2.91 -5.75
C PHE A 79 -4.92 4.18 -6.02
N THR A 80 -5.65 4.21 -7.13
CA THR A 80 -6.45 5.36 -7.60
C THR A 80 -7.95 5.07 -7.63
N GLY A 81 -8.39 4.03 -6.92
CA GLY A 81 -9.78 3.55 -6.96
C GLY A 81 -10.83 4.56 -6.52
#